data_AF-A0A1Z5KDS2-F1
#
_entry.id   AF-A0A1Z5KDS2-F1
#
_cell.length_a   1.000
_cell.length_b   1.000
_cell.length_c   1.000
_cell.angle_alpha   90.00
_cell.angle_beta   90.00
_cell.angle_gamma   90.00
#
_symmetry.space_group_name_H-M   'P 1'
#
loop_
_entity.id
_entity.type
_entity.pdbx_description
1 polymer ?
#
loop_
_entity_poly.entity_id
_entity_poly.type
_entity_poly.pdbx_seq_one_letter_code
_entity_poly.pdbx_strand_id
1 'polypeptide(L)'
;MALQDGIDAFDQGRRPKGSLDVSGEVDFEHLNLGEPEFEDPVLESVPGETAEERKTRRAEERRKILEARHQKEMHARKQKKKVQTEAEPYLRTIQAPLAGWYRFCVKASFNQITAEIDLRKESEFGGLDEDGHVMTNQQRIMEEEEKAMDQDTAAIEGIKDKDFQATRTQLKELRKLLNDIQTKQSQERLRLAVHAATNEHSHSRMALNSLMETILFMLVTGYQVYTIRRWFKGAPVLGR
;
A
#
# COMPACT_ATOMS: atom_id res chain seq x y z
N MET A 1 -5.79 -29.92 24.99
CA MET A 1 -6.10 -30.92 23.94
C MET A 1 -7.05 -30.35 22.90
N ALA A 2 -8.27 -29.91 23.26
CA ALA A 2 -9.27 -29.44 22.29
C ALA A 2 -8.83 -28.31 21.31
N LEU A 3 -7.93 -27.40 21.75
CA LEU A 3 -7.44 -26.33 20.87
C LEU A 3 -6.43 -26.84 19.83
N GLN A 4 -5.53 -27.74 20.24
CA GLN A 4 -4.54 -28.35 19.36
C GLN A 4 -5.23 -29.22 18.30
N ASP A 5 -6.20 -30.04 18.72
CA ASP A 5 -6.99 -30.89 17.83
C ASP A 5 -7.79 -30.06 16.82
N GLY A 6 -8.28 -28.88 17.23
CA GLY A 6 -8.97 -27.94 16.35
C GLY A 6 -8.06 -27.29 15.32
N ILE A 7 -6.82 -26.97 15.68
CA ILE A 7 -5.79 -26.45 14.76
C ILE A 7 -5.42 -27.54 13.75
N ASP A 8 -5.13 -28.76 14.21
CA ASP A 8 -4.72 -29.87 13.37
C ASP A 8 -5.83 -30.29 12.38
N ALA A 9 -7.10 -30.27 12.82
CA ALA A 9 -8.24 -30.56 11.94
C ALA A 9 -8.42 -29.50 10.83
N PHE A 10 -8.18 -28.22 11.16
CA PHE A 10 -8.22 -27.14 10.17
C PHE A 10 -7.08 -27.26 9.16
N ASP A 11 -5.85 -27.54 9.61
CA ASP A 11 -4.68 -27.71 8.74
C ASP A 11 -4.79 -28.93 7.83
N GLN A 12 -5.52 -29.96 8.26
CA GLN A 12 -5.89 -31.11 7.44
C GLN A 12 -7.04 -30.83 6.44
N GLY A 13 -7.50 -29.59 6.33
CA GLY A 13 -8.53 -29.17 5.37
C GLY A 13 -9.96 -29.59 5.74
N ARG A 14 -10.18 -30.14 6.94
CA ARG A 14 -11.53 -30.47 7.43
C ARG A 14 -12.18 -29.21 7.99
N ARG A 15 -12.84 -28.47 7.12
CA ARG A 15 -13.56 -27.25 7.49
C ARG A 15 -14.96 -27.60 8.02
N PRO A 16 -15.33 -27.18 9.25
CA PRO A 16 -16.69 -27.39 9.73
C PRO A 16 -17.68 -26.62 8.86
N LYS A 17 -18.88 -27.18 8.64
CA LYS A 17 -19.97 -26.48 7.93
C LYS A 17 -20.29 -25.19 8.68
N GLY A 18 -20.17 -24.03 8.01
CA GLY A 18 -20.35 -22.71 8.61
C GLY A 18 -19.05 -22.01 9.03
N SER A 19 -17.88 -22.55 8.71
CA SER A 19 -16.60 -21.86 8.91
C SER A 19 -16.53 -20.58 8.07
N LEU A 20 -16.18 -19.46 8.71
CA LEU A 20 -15.85 -18.22 8.03
C LEU A 20 -14.46 -18.33 7.40
N ASP A 21 -14.37 -18.29 6.07
CA ASP A 21 -13.10 -18.17 5.35
C ASP A 21 -13.10 -16.86 4.58
N VAL A 22 -12.10 -16.03 4.87
CA VAL A 22 -11.99 -14.69 4.33
C VAL A 22 -10.52 -14.45 3.99
N SER A 23 -10.23 -14.38 2.70
CA SER A 23 -8.94 -14.00 2.18
C SER A 23 -8.98 -12.58 1.60
N GLY A 24 -7.90 -11.83 1.78
CA GLY A 24 -7.67 -10.56 1.10
C GLY A 24 -6.20 -10.49 0.69
N GLU A 25 -5.95 -9.96 -0.50
CA GLU A 25 -4.61 -9.62 -0.96
C GLU A 25 -4.48 -8.11 -0.89
N VAL A 26 -3.41 -7.64 -0.24
CA VAL A 26 -3.10 -6.21 -0.11
C VAL A 26 -1.73 -6.00 -0.75
N ASP A 27 -1.68 -5.08 -1.70
CA ASP A 27 -0.45 -4.70 -2.36
C ASP A 27 0.01 -3.34 -1.80
N PHE A 28 1.15 -3.37 -1.13
CA PHE A 28 1.78 -2.19 -0.52
C PHE A 28 2.92 -1.65 -1.39
N GLU A 29 3.29 -2.32 -2.49
CA GLU A 29 4.36 -1.83 -3.33
C GLU A 29 3.91 -0.53 -3.99
N HIS A 30 4.73 0.51 -3.80
CA HIS A 30 4.76 1.63 -4.72
C HIS A 30 4.95 1.05 -6.11
N LEU A 31 3.90 1.11 -6.92
CA LEU A 31 4.11 1.22 -8.34
C LEU A 31 5.04 2.43 -8.49
N ASN A 32 6.34 2.17 -8.74
CA ASN A 32 7.30 3.09 -9.32
C ASN A 32 6.82 3.48 -10.73
N LEU A 33 5.56 3.86 -10.85
CA LEU A 33 5.05 4.65 -11.94
C LEU A 33 5.70 6.00 -11.69
N GLY A 34 6.90 6.18 -12.26
CA GLY A 34 7.35 7.52 -12.61
C GLY A 34 6.16 8.26 -13.20
N GLU A 35 6.06 9.57 -12.91
CA GLU A 35 5.04 10.38 -13.55
C GLU A 35 5.04 10.02 -15.04
N PRO A 36 3.87 9.74 -15.65
CA PRO A 36 3.84 9.37 -17.05
C PRO A 36 4.53 10.47 -17.84
N GLU A 37 5.76 10.21 -18.29
CA GLU A 37 6.47 11.13 -19.14
C GLU A 37 5.73 11.18 -20.46
N PHE A 38 5.16 12.34 -20.75
CA PHE A 38 4.49 12.61 -21.99
C PHE A 38 5.50 13.27 -22.91
N GLU A 39 6.19 12.46 -23.72
CA GLU A 39 6.85 12.99 -24.89
C GLU A 39 5.78 13.30 -25.94
N ASP A 40 5.56 14.58 -26.22
CA ASP A 40 4.72 15.00 -27.33
C ASP A 40 5.39 14.56 -28.64
N PRO A 41 4.73 13.74 -29.48
CA PRO A 41 5.31 13.32 -30.74
C PRO A 41 5.56 14.53 -31.65
N VAL A 42 6.78 14.65 -32.16
CA VAL A 42 7.14 15.70 -33.12
C VAL A 42 6.39 15.49 -34.41
N LEU A 43 5.57 16.47 -34.78
CA LEU A 43 4.69 16.39 -35.94
C LEU A 43 5.49 16.66 -37.24
N GLU A 44 5.86 15.61 -37.97
CA GLU A 44 6.58 15.76 -39.24
C GLU A 44 5.71 16.39 -40.34
N SER A 45 6.29 17.32 -41.10
CA SER A 45 5.65 17.90 -42.26
C SER A 45 5.77 16.96 -43.46
N VAL A 46 4.63 16.55 -44.03
CA VAL A 46 4.61 15.75 -45.25
C VAL A 46 4.76 16.71 -46.46
N PRO A 47 5.74 16.49 -47.35
CA PRO A 47 5.92 17.33 -48.53
C PRO A 47 4.79 17.10 -49.54
N GLY A 48 4.15 18.18 -50.00
CA GLY A 48 3.12 18.17 -51.04
C GLY A 48 1.66 18.32 -50.57
N GLU A 49 1.41 18.46 -49.28
CA GLU A 49 0.06 18.65 -48.73
C GLU A 49 -0.52 20.06 -48.96
N THR A 50 -1.83 20.12 -49.22
CA THR A 50 -2.57 21.39 -49.24
C THR A 50 -2.80 21.94 -47.82
N ALA A 51 -3.05 23.25 -47.69
CA ALA A 51 -3.24 23.90 -46.39
C ALA A 51 -4.46 23.37 -45.60
N GLU A 52 -5.51 22.93 -46.31
CA GLU A 52 -6.73 22.36 -45.74
C GLU A 52 -6.49 20.94 -45.19
N GLU A 53 -5.80 20.08 -45.95
CA GLU A 53 -5.42 18.72 -45.53
C GLU A 53 -4.47 18.74 -44.32
N ARG A 54 -3.53 19.69 -44.29
CA ARG A 54 -2.64 19.88 -43.15
C ARG A 54 -3.40 20.27 -41.87
N LYS A 55 -4.48 21.05 -41.99
CA LYS A 55 -5.29 21.50 -40.85
C LYS A 55 -6.15 20.38 -40.28
N THR A 56 -6.77 19.57 -41.14
CA THR A 56 -7.58 18.41 -40.75
C THR A 56 -6.71 17.33 -40.11
N ARG A 57 -5.57 16.99 -40.72
CA ARG A 57 -4.62 16.01 -40.14
C ARG A 57 -4.11 16.42 -38.75
N ARG A 58 -3.73 17.68 -38.58
CA ARG A 58 -3.33 18.24 -37.27
C ARG A 58 -4.44 18.16 -36.24
N ALA A 59 -5.69 18.37 -36.65
CA ALA A 59 -6.84 18.27 -35.73
C ALA A 59 -7.08 16.82 -35.29
N GLU A 60 -6.95 15.85 -36.20
CA GLU A 60 -7.08 14.43 -35.90
C GLU A 60 -5.93 13.91 -35.02
N GLU A 61 -4.69 14.28 -35.31
CA GLU A 61 -3.52 13.92 -34.51
C GLU A 61 -3.60 14.50 -33.11
N ARG A 62 -4.01 15.77 -32.97
CA ARG A 62 -4.28 16.39 -31.66
C ARG A 62 -5.36 15.65 -30.89
N ARG A 63 -6.43 15.21 -31.56
CA ARG A 63 -7.50 14.44 -30.91
C ARG A 63 -6.99 13.10 -30.39
N LYS A 64 -6.21 12.36 -31.20
CA LYS A 64 -5.59 11.09 -30.80
C LYS A 64 -4.63 11.25 -29.62
N ILE A 65 -3.80 12.30 -29.60
CA ILE A 65 -2.88 12.59 -28.50
C ILE A 65 -3.66 12.90 -27.21
N LEU A 66 -4.72 13.71 -27.30
CA LEU A 66 -5.58 14.05 -26.15
C LEU A 66 -6.31 12.81 -25.60
N GLU A 67 -6.84 11.96 -26.46
CA GLU A 67 -7.49 10.70 -26.05
C GLU A 67 -6.50 9.74 -25.37
N ALA A 68 -5.29 9.60 -25.92
CA ALA A 68 -4.23 8.78 -25.31
C ALA A 68 -3.78 9.33 -23.94
N ARG A 69 -3.69 10.65 -23.80
CA ARG A 69 -3.38 11.32 -22.53
C ARG A 69 -4.46 11.05 -21.48
N HIS A 70 -5.72 11.21 -21.87
CA HIS A 70 -6.86 10.96 -20.99
C HIS A 70 -6.91 9.50 -20.53
N GLN A 71 -6.67 8.54 -21.42
CA GLN A 71 -6.61 7.12 -21.06
C GLN A 71 -5.47 6.82 -20.09
N LYS A 72 -4.25 7.32 -20.35
CA LYS A 72 -3.11 7.15 -19.44
C LYS A 72 -3.40 7.74 -18.05
N GLU A 73 -3.98 8.92 -17.98
CA GLU A 73 -4.36 9.56 -16.72
C GLU A 73 -5.43 8.75 -15.96
N MET A 74 -6.45 8.26 -16.67
CA MET A 74 -7.49 7.40 -16.09
C MET A 74 -6.92 6.08 -15.56
N HIS A 75 -6.00 5.47 -16.28
CA HIS A 75 -5.28 4.27 -15.82
C HIS A 75 -4.44 4.56 -14.58
N ALA A 76 -3.67 5.66 -14.58
CA ALA A 76 -2.89 6.08 -13.43
C ALA A 76 -3.78 6.37 -12.20
N ARG A 77 -4.93 7.03 -12.37
CA ARG A 77 -5.90 7.26 -11.29
C ARG A 77 -6.50 5.95 -10.76
N LYS A 78 -6.84 5.01 -11.64
CA LYS A 78 -7.34 3.68 -11.23
C LYS A 78 -6.27 2.89 -10.47
N GLN A 79 -5.00 2.99 -10.87
CA GLN A 79 -3.89 2.37 -10.17
C GLN A 79 -3.63 3.03 -8.81
N LYS A 80 -3.59 4.37 -8.75
CA LYS A 80 -3.49 5.11 -7.48
C LYS A 80 -4.62 4.79 -6.50
N LYS A 81 -5.82 4.45 -6.97
CA LYS A 81 -6.92 3.99 -6.11
C LYS A 81 -6.77 2.55 -5.61
N LYS A 82 -5.98 1.71 -6.30
CA LYS A 82 -5.71 0.33 -5.90
C LYS A 82 -4.54 0.23 -4.94
N VAL A 83 -3.56 1.11 -5.08
CA VAL A 83 -2.45 1.24 -4.15
C VAL A 83 -2.98 1.89 -2.89
N GLN A 84 -3.02 1.13 -1.79
CA GLN A 84 -3.33 1.69 -0.49
C GLN A 84 -2.25 2.73 -0.15
N THR A 85 -2.67 3.91 0.30
CA THR A 85 -1.73 4.95 0.75
C THR A 85 -0.85 4.37 1.84
N GLU A 86 0.46 4.41 1.64
CA GLU A 86 1.42 3.88 2.61
C GLU A 86 1.13 4.39 4.01
N ALA A 87 1.16 3.44 4.96
CA ALA A 87 0.96 3.62 6.39
C ALA A 87 -0.46 3.76 6.92
N GLU A 88 -1.50 3.74 6.07
CA GLU A 88 -2.84 3.52 6.60
C GLU A 88 -3.04 2.04 6.96
N PRO A 89 -3.51 1.73 8.18
CA PRO A 89 -3.73 0.35 8.57
C PRO A 89 -4.83 -0.28 7.71
N TYR A 90 -4.62 -1.54 7.30
CA TYR A 90 -5.67 -2.31 6.68
C TYR A 90 -6.72 -2.70 7.74
N LEU A 91 -7.89 -2.07 7.69
CA LEU A 91 -8.98 -2.31 8.61
C LEU A 91 -10.03 -3.22 7.99
N ARG A 92 -10.41 -4.26 8.71
CA ARG A 92 -11.52 -5.13 8.31
C ARG A 92 -12.31 -5.55 9.53
N THR A 93 -13.61 -5.29 9.49
CA THR A 93 -14.55 -5.69 10.54
C THR A 93 -15.51 -6.70 9.95
N ILE A 94 -15.67 -7.83 10.64
CA ILE A 94 -16.51 -8.94 10.20
C ILE A 94 -17.33 -9.39 11.40
N GLN A 95 -18.62 -9.63 11.15
CA GLN A 95 -19.48 -10.25 12.16
C GLN A 95 -19.17 -11.74 12.26
N ALA A 96 -18.77 -12.19 13.44
CA ALA A 96 -18.49 -13.59 13.73
C ALA A 96 -19.79 -14.42 13.65
N PRO A 97 -19.93 -15.39 12.73
CA PRO A 97 -21.18 -16.15 12.58
C PRO A 97 -21.42 -17.15 13.72
N LEU A 98 -20.36 -17.62 14.39
CA LEU A 98 -20.42 -18.64 15.44
C LEU A 98 -19.43 -18.29 16.55
N ALA A 99 -19.79 -18.57 17.81
CA ALA A 99 -18.82 -18.46 18.89
C ALA A 99 -17.77 -19.58 18.74
N GLY A 100 -16.49 -19.22 18.73
CA GLY A 100 -15.42 -20.20 18.56
C GLY A 100 -14.06 -19.55 18.37
N TRP A 101 -13.11 -20.39 17.95
CA TRP A 101 -11.73 -19.98 17.68
C TRP A 101 -11.60 -19.54 16.23
N TYR A 102 -10.97 -18.38 16.04
CA TYR A 102 -10.67 -17.81 14.73
C TYR A 102 -9.17 -17.78 14.52
N ARG A 103 -8.74 -18.04 13.29
CA ARG A 103 -7.33 -17.97 12.90
C ARG A 103 -7.14 -16.86 11.88
N PHE A 104 -6.21 -15.97 12.16
CA PHE A 104 -5.75 -14.95 11.23
C PHE A 104 -4.36 -15.33 10.73
N CYS A 105 -4.18 -15.39 9.41
CA CYS A 105 -2.93 -15.76 8.77
C CYS A 105 -2.46 -14.62 7.89
N VAL A 106 -1.22 -14.17 8.10
CA VAL A 106 -0.54 -13.23 7.21
C VAL A 106 0.52 -14.02 6.45
N LYS A 107 0.47 -13.94 5.12
CA LYS A 107 1.44 -14.60 4.25
C LYS A 107 1.96 -13.60 3.23
N ALA A 108 3.27 -13.52 3.11
CA ALA A 108 3.91 -12.83 2.01
C ALA A 108 4.30 -13.83 0.92
N SER A 109 4.12 -13.42 -0.34
CA SER A 109 4.42 -14.27 -1.50
C SER A 109 5.91 -14.31 -1.83
N PHE A 110 6.58 -13.15 -1.81
CA PHE A 110 7.95 -13.02 -2.30
C PHE A 110 8.93 -12.42 -1.28
N ASN A 111 8.45 -11.60 -0.36
CA ASN A 111 9.30 -10.78 0.53
C ASN A 111 9.09 -11.15 2.00
N GLN A 112 10.09 -10.89 2.85
CA GLN A 112 9.88 -10.90 4.30
C GLN A 112 9.10 -9.64 4.69
N ILE A 113 8.07 -9.82 5.51
CA ILE A 113 7.22 -8.71 5.98
C ILE A 113 7.21 -8.67 7.50
N THR A 114 7.21 -7.45 8.03
CA THR A 114 6.89 -7.18 9.44
C THR A 114 5.47 -6.66 9.47
N ALA A 115 4.56 -7.39 10.12
CA ALA A 115 3.16 -7.01 10.25
C ALA A 115 2.84 -6.74 11.73
N GLU A 116 2.33 -5.56 12.01
CA GLU A 116 1.70 -5.24 13.28
C GLU A 116 0.21 -5.53 13.17
N ILE A 117 -0.32 -6.35 14.08
CA ILE A 117 -1.70 -6.83 14.03
C ILE A 117 -2.41 -6.38 15.29
N ASP A 118 -3.51 -5.65 15.12
CA ASP A 118 -4.40 -5.25 16.19
C ASP A 118 -5.78 -5.91 15.98
N LEU A 119 -6.19 -6.73 16.95
CA LEU A 119 -7.43 -7.50 16.93
C LEU A 119 -8.36 -6.92 17.99
N ARG A 120 -9.53 -6.45 17.55
CA ARG A 120 -10.50 -5.81 18.44
C ARG A 120 -11.85 -6.50 18.37
N LYS A 121 -12.53 -6.54 19.52
CA LYS A 121 -13.87 -7.10 19.66
C LYS A 121 -14.83 -6.02 20.11
N GLU A 122 -15.94 -5.88 19.41
CA GLU A 122 -16.98 -4.88 19.70
C GLU A 122 -17.41 -4.86 21.18
N SER A 123 -17.59 -6.05 21.78
CA SER A 123 -18.04 -6.18 23.17
C SER A 123 -17.08 -5.59 24.21
N GLU A 124 -15.79 -5.44 23.87
CA GLU A 124 -14.77 -4.89 24.77
C GLU A 124 -14.52 -3.40 24.49
N PHE A 125 -14.74 -2.96 23.25
CA PHE A 125 -14.37 -1.62 22.79
C PHE A 125 -15.55 -0.64 22.70
N GLY A 126 -16.74 -1.05 23.15
CA GLY A 126 -17.86 -0.12 23.36
C GLY A 126 -18.69 0.18 22.12
N GLY A 127 -18.47 -0.52 21.00
CA GLY A 127 -19.27 -0.41 19.79
C GLY A 127 -18.47 -0.25 18.50
N LEU A 128 -19.15 0.27 17.48
CA LEU A 128 -18.63 0.56 16.16
C LEU A 128 -18.50 2.08 15.96
N ASP A 129 -17.46 2.48 15.25
CA ASP A 129 -17.20 3.84 14.78
C ASP A 129 -18.20 4.23 13.66
N GLU A 130 -18.17 5.50 13.23
CA GLU A 130 -19.00 6.02 12.13
C GLU A 130 -18.78 5.24 10.81
N ASP A 131 -17.55 4.75 10.60
CA ASP A 131 -17.15 3.93 9.44
C ASP A 131 -17.53 2.43 9.57
N GLY A 132 -18.19 2.04 10.67
CA GLY A 132 -18.60 0.66 10.92
C GLY A 132 -17.47 -0.27 11.37
N HIS A 133 -16.35 0.30 11.84
CA HIS A 133 -15.21 -0.44 12.39
C HIS A 133 -15.21 -0.45 13.92
N VAL A 134 -14.57 -1.45 14.54
CA VAL A 134 -14.47 -1.50 16.01
C VAL A 134 -13.52 -0.40 16.50
N MET A 135 -13.98 0.38 17.48
CA MET A 135 -13.25 1.51 18.05
C MET A 135 -11.85 1.13 18.54
N THR A 136 -10.90 2.02 18.35
CA THR A 136 -9.55 1.92 18.93
C THR A 136 -9.60 2.12 20.46
N ASN A 137 -8.59 1.61 21.18
CA ASN A 137 -8.48 1.89 22.63
C ASN A 137 -8.41 3.39 22.91
N GLN A 138 -7.75 4.15 22.05
CA GLN A 138 -7.59 5.59 22.21
C GLN A 138 -8.91 6.34 22.01
N GLN A 139 -9.73 5.95 21.03
CA GLN A 139 -11.08 6.47 20.86
C GLN A 139 -11.96 6.13 22.07
N ARG A 140 -11.90 4.89 22.57
CA ARG A 140 -12.66 4.48 23.76
C ARG A 140 -12.29 5.32 24.99
N ILE A 141 -10.99 5.51 25.25
CA ILE A 141 -10.51 6.33 26.37
C ILE A 141 -11.04 7.76 26.24
N MET A 142 -11.03 8.34 25.03
CA MET A 142 -11.61 9.68 24.84
C MET A 142 -13.09 9.75 25.15
N GLU A 143 -13.89 8.77 24.69
CA GLU A 143 -15.31 8.73 25.00
C GLU A 143 -15.58 8.54 26.50
N GLU A 144 -14.80 7.69 27.16
CA GLU A 144 -14.89 7.47 28.61
C GLU A 144 -14.50 8.74 29.38
N GLU A 145 -13.43 9.42 28.99
CA GLU A 145 -13.04 10.71 29.56
C GLU A 145 -14.07 11.81 29.31
N GLU A 146 -14.68 11.84 28.13
CA GLU A 146 -15.74 12.78 27.82
C GLU A 146 -16.96 12.54 28.71
N LYS A 147 -17.39 11.28 28.84
CA LYS A 147 -18.49 10.89 29.76
C LYS A 147 -18.15 11.21 31.20
N ALA A 148 -16.91 11.00 31.65
CA ALA A 148 -16.47 11.32 33.00
C ALA A 148 -16.51 12.84 33.26
N MET A 149 -16.04 13.66 32.32
CA MET A 149 -16.14 15.12 32.43
C MET A 149 -17.59 15.59 32.50
N ASP A 150 -18.49 14.98 31.72
CA ASP A 150 -19.90 15.33 31.73
C ASP A 150 -20.58 14.92 33.06
N GLN A 151 -20.20 13.78 33.65
CA GLN A 151 -20.71 13.31 34.95
C GLN A 151 -20.22 14.15 36.13
N ASP A 152 -18.93 14.48 36.17
CA ASP A 152 -18.37 15.40 37.18
C ASP A 152 -19.05 16.77 37.11
N THR A 153 -19.53 17.16 35.93
CA THR A 153 -20.23 18.42 35.72
C THR A 153 -21.64 18.41 36.29
N ALA A 154 -22.41 17.34 36.08
CA ALA A 154 -23.76 17.19 36.64
C ALA A 154 -23.76 17.23 38.19
N ALA A 155 -22.65 16.84 38.83
CA ALA A 155 -22.48 16.95 40.28
C ALA A 155 -22.12 18.37 40.76
N ILE A 156 -21.64 19.25 39.86
CA ILE A 156 -21.11 20.60 40.16
C ILE A 156 -22.08 21.73 39.71
N GLU A 157 -23.20 21.42 39.06
CA GLU A 157 -24.25 22.33 38.53
C GLU A 157 -24.99 23.22 39.56
N GLY A 158 -24.32 23.64 40.65
CA GLY A 158 -24.79 24.66 41.58
C GLY A 158 -24.09 26.02 41.49
N ILE A 159 -23.04 26.21 40.67
CA ILE A 159 -22.23 27.45 40.70
C ILE A 159 -21.83 27.97 39.29
N LYS A 160 -22.54 29.03 38.85
CA LYS A 160 -22.27 30.03 37.76
C LYS A 160 -21.70 29.51 36.42
N ASP A 161 -22.61 29.38 35.44
CA ASP A 161 -22.51 28.42 34.34
C ASP A 161 -22.01 28.89 32.95
N LYS A 162 -21.65 30.16 32.70
CA LYS A 162 -21.40 30.59 31.30
C LYS A 162 -19.93 30.55 30.85
N ASP A 163 -19.01 31.08 31.66
CA ASP A 163 -17.59 31.18 31.26
C ASP A 163 -16.87 29.82 31.36
N PHE A 164 -17.34 28.94 32.25
CA PHE A 164 -16.84 27.57 32.37
C PHE A 164 -17.28 26.67 31.22
N GLN A 165 -18.49 26.87 30.67
CA GLN A 165 -18.95 26.12 29.50
C GLN A 165 -18.11 26.44 28.26
N ALA A 166 -17.83 27.72 28.00
CA ALA A 166 -17.00 28.13 26.87
C ALA A 166 -15.57 27.56 26.98
N THR A 167 -14.95 27.67 28.15
CA THR A 167 -13.60 27.12 28.41
C THR A 167 -13.58 25.60 28.27
N ARG A 168 -14.63 24.90 28.71
CA ARG A 168 -14.74 23.44 28.56
C ARG A 168 -14.88 23.01 27.11
N THR A 169 -15.71 23.68 26.32
CA THR A 169 -15.85 23.37 24.89
C THR A 169 -14.52 23.56 24.18
N GLN A 170 -13.80 24.63 24.49
CA GLN A 170 -12.45 24.86 23.97
C GLN A 170 -11.45 23.78 24.42
N LEU A 171 -11.53 23.32 25.68
CA LEU A 171 -10.67 22.25 26.18
C LEU A 171 -10.96 20.91 25.50
N LYS A 172 -12.25 20.57 25.29
CA LYS A 172 -12.69 19.38 24.53
C LYS A 172 -12.16 19.43 23.10
N GLU A 173 -12.31 20.56 22.43
CA GLU A 173 -11.81 20.77 21.07
C GLU A 173 -10.29 20.64 20.99
N LEU A 174 -9.57 21.24 21.94
CA LEU A 174 -8.11 21.17 21.98
C LEU A 174 -7.60 19.75 22.20
N ARG A 175 -8.26 18.95 23.05
CA ARG A 175 -7.94 17.52 23.23
C ARG A 175 -8.20 16.72 21.95
N LYS A 176 -9.32 16.97 21.28
CA LYS A 176 -9.66 16.32 20.01
C LYS A 176 -8.60 16.63 18.94
N LEU A 177 -8.22 17.91 18.82
CA LEU A 177 -7.16 18.35 17.90
C LEU A 177 -5.79 17.75 18.25
N LEU A 178 -5.42 17.71 19.52
CA LEU A 178 -4.15 17.13 19.95
C LEU A 178 -4.07 15.64 19.63
N ASN A 179 -5.18 14.91 19.82
CA ASN A 179 -5.26 13.51 19.43
C ASN A 179 -5.16 13.34 17.91
N ASP A 180 -5.91 14.11 17.13
CA ASP A 180 -5.81 14.09 15.66
C ASP A 180 -4.39 14.40 15.16
N ILE A 181 -3.67 15.31 15.82
CA ILE A 181 -2.26 15.56 15.52
C ILE A 181 -1.39 14.36 15.88
N GLN A 182 -1.62 13.75 17.04
CA GLN A 182 -0.85 12.59 17.50
C GLN A 182 -1.04 11.38 16.56
N THR A 183 -2.26 11.11 16.11
CA THR A 183 -2.55 10.03 15.14
C THR A 183 -1.94 10.33 13.78
N LYS A 184 -2.04 11.57 13.28
CA LYS A 184 -1.36 11.96 12.04
C LYS A 184 0.16 11.83 12.14
N GLN A 185 0.75 12.21 13.28
CA GLN A 185 2.18 12.05 13.51
C GLN A 185 2.62 10.59 13.56
N SER A 186 1.81 9.69 14.15
CA SER A 186 2.13 8.27 14.16
C SER A 186 2.04 7.67 12.75
N GLN A 187 1.04 8.04 11.97
CA GLN A 187 0.89 7.65 10.57
C GLN A 187 2.07 8.12 9.71
N GLU A 188 2.49 9.38 9.82
CA GLU A 188 3.64 9.89 9.06
C GLU A 188 4.95 9.19 9.45
N ARG A 189 5.15 8.84 10.74
CA ARG A 189 6.32 8.06 11.17
C ARG A 189 6.32 6.66 10.56
N LEU A 190 5.17 5.99 10.56
CA LEU A 190 5.01 4.68 9.93
C LEU A 190 5.28 4.79 8.42
N ARG A 191 4.80 5.85 7.78
CA ARG A 191 5.03 6.12 6.35
C ARG A 191 6.52 6.28 6.05
N LEU A 192 7.23 7.08 6.84
CA LEU A 192 8.68 7.25 6.67
C LEU A 192 9.44 5.94 6.91
N ALA A 193 9.02 5.13 7.88
CA ALA A 193 9.62 3.83 8.14
C ALA A 193 9.40 2.85 6.97
N VAL A 194 8.19 2.84 6.40
CA VAL A 194 7.88 2.06 5.19
C VAL A 194 8.68 2.56 4.01
N HIS A 195 8.78 3.87 3.78
CA HIS A 195 9.64 4.45 2.74
C HIS A 195 11.09 4.03 2.89
N ALA A 196 11.63 4.09 4.11
CA ALA A 196 13.01 3.68 4.37
C ALA A 196 13.21 2.19 4.04
N ALA A 197 12.30 1.32 4.47
CA ALA A 197 12.36 -0.12 4.20
C ALA A 197 12.20 -0.43 2.70
N THR A 198 11.23 0.19 2.02
CA THR A 198 10.98 0.00 0.59
C THR A 198 12.13 0.54 -0.25
N ASN A 199 12.71 1.69 0.11
CA ASN A 199 13.83 2.28 -0.61
C ASN A 199 15.11 1.45 -0.45
N GLU A 200 15.41 0.97 0.77
CA GLU A 200 16.51 0.02 1.01
C GLU A 200 16.32 -1.25 0.16
N HIS A 201 15.08 -1.76 0.08
CA HIS A 201 14.78 -2.94 -0.70
C HIS A 201 14.85 -2.71 -2.22
N SER A 202 14.45 -1.53 -2.71
CA SER A 202 14.56 -1.14 -4.12
C SER A 202 16.02 -1.14 -4.59
N HIS A 203 16.93 -0.65 -3.73
CA HIS A 203 18.36 -0.63 -4.02
C HIS A 203 18.93 -2.05 -4.27
N SER A 204 18.36 -3.08 -3.63
CA SER A 204 18.80 -4.47 -3.83
C SER A 204 18.48 -5.02 -5.23
N ARG A 205 17.31 -4.70 -5.81
CA ARG A 205 16.94 -5.14 -7.17
C ARG A 205 17.81 -4.47 -8.24
N MET A 206 18.14 -3.19 -8.05
CA MET A 206 19.06 -2.48 -8.94
C MET A 206 20.46 -3.10 -8.90
N ALA A 207 20.96 -3.47 -7.71
CA ALA A 207 22.24 -4.15 -7.55
C ALA A 207 22.23 -5.58 -8.12
N LEU A 208 21.11 -6.32 -8.04
CA LEU A 208 21.00 -7.66 -8.60
C LEU A 208 21.05 -7.66 -10.13
N ASN A 209 20.43 -6.68 -10.79
CA ASN A 209 20.49 -6.57 -12.26
C ASN A 209 21.89 -6.23 -12.76
N SER A 210 22.58 -5.28 -12.12
CA SER A 210 23.96 -4.95 -12.49
C SER A 210 24.93 -6.11 -12.21
N LEU A 211 24.72 -6.86 -11.14
CA LEU A 211 25.50 -8.06 -10.82
C LEU A 211 25.27 -9.19 -11.83
N MET A 212 24.01 -9.45 -12.22
CA MET A 212 23.67 -10.40 -13.28
C MET A 212 24.31 -10.03 -14.61
N GLU A 213 24.24 -8.74 -14.98
CA GLU A 213 24.86 -8.22 -16.18
C GLU A 213 26.38 -8.42 -16.17
N THR A 214 27.05 -8.15 -15.05
CA THR A 214 28.49 -8.38 -14.90
C THR A 214 28.86 -9.86 -15.04
N ILE A 215 28.07 -10.77 -14.45
CA ILE A 215 28.26 -12.22 -14.60
C ILE A 215 28.06 -12.64 -16.06
N LEU A 216 27.03 -12.14 -16.73
CA LEU A 216 26.76 -12.42 -18.14
C LEU A 216 27.93 -11.99 -19.03
N PHE A 217 28.50 -10.80 -18.78
CA PHE A 217 29.69 -10.34 -19.49
C PHE A 217 30.92 -11.23 -19.24
N MET A 218 31.14 -11.69 -18.00
CA MET A 218 32.22 -12.65 -17.73
C MET A 218 32.01 -13.98 -18.46
N LEU A 219 30.77 -14.48 -18.53
CA LEU A 219 30.45 -15.72 -19.25
C LEU A 219 30.65 -15.57 -20.76
N VAL A 220 30.16 -14.48 -21.35
CA VAL A 220 30.31 -14.20 -22.79
C VAL A 220 31.78 -14.03 -23.17
N THR A 221 32.54 -13.26 -22.39
CA THR A 221 33.98 -13.07 -22.64
C THR A 221 34.76 -14.37 -22.45
N GLY A 222 34.43 -15.18 -21.43
CA GLY A 222 34.99 -16.52 -21.25
C GLY A 222 34.69 -17.45 -22.42
N TYR A 223 33.46 -17.42 -22.93
CA TYR A 223 33.05 -18.19 -24.10
C TYR A 223 33.76 -17.74 -25.38
N GLN A 224 33.95 -16.44 -25.57
CA GLN A 224 34.73 -15.89 -26.68
C GLN A 224 36.20 -16.36 -26.64
N VAL A 225 36.85 -16.30 -25.47
CA VAL A 225 38.22 -16.79 -25.32
C VAL A 225 38.32 -18.30 -25.54
N TYR A 226 37.34 -19.07 -25.05
CA TYR A 226 37.27 -20.51 -25.26
C TYR A 226 37.14 -20.87 -26.74
N THR A 227 36.22 -20.21 -27.46
CA THR A 227 35.98 -20.47 -28.88
C THR A 227 37.19 -20.09 -29.72
N ILE A 228 37.83 -18.95 -29.46
CA ILE A 228 39.08 -18.54 -30.12
C ILE A 228 40.20 -19.56 -29.86
N ARG A 229 40.43 -19.99 -28.62
CA ARG A 229 41.43 -21.03 -28.30
C ARG A 229 41.13 -22.36 -28.99
N ARG A 230 39.86 -22.75 -29.06
CA ARG A 230 39.43 -23.97 -29.76
C ARG A 230 39.68 -23.85 -31.27
N TRP A 231 39.44 -22.68 -31.85
CA TRP A 231 39.72 -22.39 -33.26
C TRP A 231 41.21 -22.47 -33.59
N PHE A 232 42.06 -21.81 -32.80
CA PHE A 232 43.52 -21.84 -33.01
C PHE A 232 44.16 -23.22 -32.73
N LYS A 233 43.56 -24.05 -31.87
CA LYS A 233 44.00 -25.45 -31.68
C LYS A 233 43.56 -26.39 -32.82
N GLY A 234 42.53 -26.01 -33.58
CA GLY A 234 41.96 -26.80 -34.68
C GLY A 234 42.53 -26.48 -36.06
N ALA A 235 43.23 -25.35 -36.22
CA ALA A 235 43.91 -24.98 -37.45
C ALA A 235 45.43 -25.22 -37.31
N PRO A 236 45.98 -26.36 -37.79
CA PRO A 236 47.42 -26.52 -37.93
C PRO A 236 47.87 -25.73 -39.17
N VAL A 237 47.83 -24.41 -39.11
CA VAL A 237 48.31 -23.55 -40.20
C VAL A 237 49.12 -22.41 -39.61
N LEU A 238 50.38 -22.72 -39.35
CA LEU A 238 51.57 -21.94 -39.71
C LEU A 238 52.78 -22.82 -39.38
N GLY A 239 53.05 -23.77 -40.27
CA GLY A 239 54.11 -24.78 -40.07
C GLY A 239 54.25 -25.83 -41.17
N ARG A 240 54.03 -25.48 -42.44
CA ARG A 240 54.79 -26.01 -43.58
C ARG A 240 54.60 -25.14 -44.82
#